data_AF-A0A3A8NPZ9-F1
#
_entry.id   AF-A0A3A8NPZ9-F1
#
_cell.length_a   1.000
_cell.length_b   1.000
_cell.length_c   1.000
_cell.angle_alpha   90.00
_cell.angle_beta   90.00
_cell.angle_gamma   90.00
#
_symmetry.space_group_name_H-M   'P 1'
#
loop_
_entity.id
_entity.type
_entity.pdbx_description
1 polymer ?
#
loop_
_entity_poly.entity_id
_entity_poly.type
_entity_poly.pdbx_seq_one_letter_code
_entity_poly.pdbx_strand_id
1 'polypeptide(L)'
;MALAVTPLFSAHAGEATGATPTSAPAEKPKCEHGVQKTLCTRCNPKLAAVFKAKGDWCGEHERPESQCSICHDELKKKGVKE
;
A
#
# COMPACT_ATOMS: atom_id res chain seq x y z
N MET A 1 -26.63 55.65 17.25
CA MET A 1 -26.16 54.26 17.39
C MET A 1 -25.83 53.75 15.99
N ALA A 2 -24.61 53.99 15.53
CA ALA A 2 -24.17 53.59 14.20
C ALA A 2 -23.54 52.20 14.28
N LEU A 3 -24.18 51.23 13.61
CA LEU A 3 -23.65 49.89 13.39
C LEU A 3 -22.93 49.88 12.05
N ALA A 4 -21.61 49.71 12.05
CA ALA A 4 -20.85 49.13 10.93
C ALA A 4 -19.39 48.93 11.34
N VAL A 5 -18.93 47.67 11.36
CA VAL A 5 -17.83 47.23 10.47
C VAL A 5 -17.55 45.75 10.72
N THR A 6 -17.91 44.94 9.73
CA THR A 6 -17.60 43.52 9.60
C THR A 6 -16.10 43.37 9.32
N PRO A 7 -15.34 42.56 10.08
CA PRO A 7 -13.97 42.27 9.70
C PRO A 7 -13.94 41.29 8.52
N LEU A 8 -13.55 41.84 7.37
CA LEU A 8 -12.56 41.32 6.44
C LEU A 8 -12.53 39.79 6.25
N PHE A 9 -13.24 39.36 5.21
CA PHE A 9 -13.09 38.08 4.52
C PHE A 9 -11.60 37.67 4.42
N SER A 10 -11.17 36.70 5.23
CA SER A 10 -9.94 35.93 5.01
C SER A 10 -10.34 34.52 4.67
N ALA A 11 -10.43 34.21 3.38
CA ALA A 11 -10.38 32.85 2.88
C ALA A 11 -9.95 32.87 1.41
N HIS A 12 -8.67 32.59 1.19
CA HIS A 12 -8.08 32.37 -0.11
C HIS A 12 -8.68 31.09 -0.71
N ALA A 13 -9.40 31.22 -1.82
CA ALA A 13 -9.69 30.12 -2.73
C ALA A 13 -8.49 29.94 -3.68
N GLY A 14 -8.07 28.70 -3.92
CA GLY A 14 -7.16 28.39 -5.04
C GLY A 14 -6.05 27.38 -4.77
N GLU A 15 -6.43 26.10 -4.66
CA GLU A 15 -5.84 24.97 -5.39
C GLU A 15 -4.32 24.71 -5.35
N ALA A 16 -3.96 23.63 -4.64
CA ALA A 16 -3.05 22.63 -5.20
C ALA A 16 -3.75 21.27 -5.09
N THR A 17 -4.41 20.86 -6.16
CA THR A 17 -4.76 19.46 -6.40
C THR A 17 -3.47 18.68 -6.64
N GLY A 18 -2.77 18.38 -5.55
CA GLY A 18 -1.81 17.32 -5.52
C GLY A 18 -2.59 16.01 -5.63
N ALA A 19 -2.68 15.47 -6.84
CA ALA A 19 -2.84 14.05 -7.04
C ALA A 19 -1.60 13.33 -6.48
N THR A 20 -1.45 13.34 -5.16
CA THR A 20 -0.69 12.33 -4.47
C THR A 20 -1.51 11.07 -4.63
N PRO A 21 -0.99 9.98 -5.23
CA PRO A 21 -1.58 8.68 -4.99
C PRO A 21 -1.51 8.52 -3.47
N THR A 22 -2.66 8.67 -2.81
CA THR A 22 -2.85 8.35 -1.41
C THR A 22 -2.74 6.82 -1.28
N SER A 23 -1.53 6.32 -1.49
CA SER A 23 -1.05 5.11 -0.86
C SER A 23 -0.58 5.51 0.53
N ALA A 24 -1.49 6.04 1.34
CA ALA A 24 -1.36 5.86 2.77
C ALA A 24 -1.50 4.34 2.98
N PRO A 25 -0.47 3.59 3.42
CA PRO A 25 -0.67 2.22 3.81
C PRO A 25 -1.54 2.25 5.06
N ALA A 26 -2.86 2.19 4.87
CA ALA A 26 -3.80 1.77 5.90
C ALA A 26 -3.14 0.61 6.63
N GLU A 27 -2.97 0.77 7.93
CA GLU A 27 -2.18 -0.05 8.84
C GLU A 27 -2.66 -1.51 8.77
N LYS A 28 -2.22 -2.24 7.75
CA LYS A 28 -2.65 -3.61 7.49
C LYS A 28 -1.76 -4.51 8.34
N PRO A 29 -2.35 -5.33 9.23
CA PRO A 29 -1.57 -6.26 10.03
C PRO A 29 -0.78 -7.20 9.11
N LYS A 30 0.53 -7.27 9.35
CA LYS A 30 1.39 -8.28 8.75
C LYS A 30 0.96 -9.64 9.32
N CYS A 31 0.87 -10.66 8.46
CA CYS A 31 0.71 -12.02 8.93
C CYS A 31 2.03 -12.55 9.50
N GLU A 32 1.98 -13.75 10.06
CA GLU A 32 3.16 -14.43 10.63
C GLU A 32 4.32 -14.59 9.61
N HIS A 33 3.99 -14.63 8.32
CA HIS A 33 4.94 -14.69 7.20
C HIS A 33 5.61 -13.33 6.88
N GLY A 34 5.31 -12.26 7.62
CA GLY A 34 5.92 -10.94 7.42
C GLY A 34 5.41 -10.15 6.20
N VAL A 35 4.45 -10.70 5.47
CA VAL A 35 3.72 -10.02 4.38
C VAL A 35 2.42 -9.43 4.94
N GLN A 36 1.87 -8.38 4.33
CA GLN A 36 0.52 -7.92 4.67
C GLN A 36 -0.47 -9.08 4.51
N LYS A 37 -1.31 -9.35 5.52
CA LYS A 37 -2.20 -10.52 5.49
C LYS A 37 -3.09 -10.55 4.23
N THR A 38 -3.51 -9.38 3.75
CA THR A 38 -4.31 -9.20 2.53
C THR A 38 -3.53 -9.35 1.22
N LEU A 39 -2.20 -9.36 1.24
CA LEU A 39 -1.36 -9.64 0.06
C LEU A 39 -0.68 -11.00 0.13
N CYS A 40 -0.63 -11.63 1.30
CA CYS A 40 0.01 -12.92 1.48
C CYS A 40 -0.74 -14.03 0.73
N THR A 41 -0.11 -14.64 -0.28
CA THR A 41 -0.72 -15.76 -1.02
C THR A 41 -0.86 -17.03 -0.20
N ARG A 42 -0.01 -17.22 0.84
CA ARG A 42 -0.20 -18.31 1.82
C ARG A 42 -1.46 -18.12 2.66
N CYS A 43 -1.81 -16.88 3.01
CA CYS A 43 -3.05 -16.57 3.73
C CYS A 43 -4.27 -16.43 2.80
N ASN A 44 -4.07 -16.00 1.57
CA ASN A 44 -5.10 -15.71 0.58
C ASN A 44 -4.72 -16.29 -0.79
N PRO A 45 -4.92 -17.60 -1.01
CA PRO A 45 -4.52 -18.27 -2.25
C PRO A 45 -5.21 -17.73 -3.50
N LYS A 46 -6.38 -17.08 -3.34
CA LYS A 46 -7.11 -16.40 -4.43
C LYS A 46 -6.26 -15.31 -5.12
N LEU A 47 -5.30 -14.72 -4.41
CA LEU A 47 -4.44 -13.67 -4.96
C LEU A 47 -3.39 -14.24 -5.91
N ALA A 48 -3.06 -15.53 -5.83
CA ALA A 48 -2.06 -16.14 -6.70
C ALA A 48 -2.39 -15.92 -8.18
N ALA A 49 -3.66 -16.06 -8.57
CA ALA A 49 -4.12 -15.79 -9.93
C ALA A 49 -3.91 -14.32 -10.33
N VAL A 50 -4.12 -13.38 -9.40
CA VAL A 50 -3.92 -11.94 -9.64
C VAL A 50 -2.44 -11.61 -9.80
N PHE A 51 -1.58 -12.18 -8.95
CA PHE A 51 -0.12 -11.99 -9.05
C PHE A 51 0.44 -12.59 -10.34
N LYS A 52 -0.03 -13.78 -10.75
CA LYS A 52 0.27 -14.39 -12.05
C LYS A 52 -0.16 -13.51 -13.20
N ALA A 53 -1.39 -12.99 -13.17
CA ALA A 53 -1.91 -12.10 -14.20
C ALA A 53 -1.13 -10.77 -14.31
N LYS A 54 -0.57 -10.29 -13.19
CA LYS A 54 0.28 -9.09 -13.15
C LYS A 54 1.75 -9.37 -13.52
N GLY A 55 2.15 -10.63 -13.69
CA GLY A 55 3.54 -11.01 -13.95
C GLY A 55 4.45 -11.00 -12.71
N ASP A 56 3.93 -10.75 -11.52
CA ASP A 56 4.68 -10.78 -10.26
C ASP A 56 4.60 -12.18 -9.66
N TRP A 57 5.04 -13.19 -10.39
CA TRP A 57 4.95 -14.60 -9.98
C TRP A 57 6.25 -15.35 -10.21
N CYS A 58 6.80 -15.90 -9.13
CA CYS A 58 7.93 -16.81 -9.17
C CYS A 58 7.41 -18.23 -9.43
N GLY A 59 7.68 -18.77 -10.62
CA GLY A 59 7.29 -20.13 -11.01
C GLY A 59 8.02 -21.23 -10.23
N GLU A 60 9.28 -20.99 -9.87
CA GLU A 60 10.13 -21.98 -9.20
C GLU A 60 9.71 -22.26 -7.75
N HIS A 61 9.13 -21.26 -7.10
CA HIS A 61 8.71 -21.33 -5.70
C HIS A 61 7.21 -21.09 -5.50
N GLU A 62 6.44 -21.11 -6.59
CA GLU A 62 4.98 -20.99 -6.64
C GLU A 62 4.41 -19.88 -5.74
N ARG A 63 5.05 -18.70 -5.77
CA ARG A 63 4.64 -17.55 -4.96
C ARG A 63 4.90 -16.24 -5.68
N PRO A 64 4.27 -15.14 -5.24
CA PRO A 64 4.53 -13.84 -5.84
C PRO A 64 5.99 -13.45 -5.71
N GLU A 65 6.54 -12.84 -6.75
CA GLU A 65 7.91 -12.33 -6.75
C GLU A 65 8.13 -11.39 -5.56
N SER A 66 7.16 -10.51 -5.29
CA SER A 66 7.12 -9.60 -4.14
C SER A 66 7.06 -10.28 -2.76
N GLN A 67 6.98 -11.62 -2.71
CA GLN A 67 6.96 -12.45 -1.50
C GLN A 67 7.99 -13.58 -1.56
N CYS A 68 8.75 -13.67 -2.65
CA CYS A 68 9.75 -14.71 -2.84
C CYS A 68 11.05 -14.32 -2.17
N SER A 69 11.16 -14.58 -0.87
CA SER A 69 12.38 -14.40 -0.09
C SER A 69 13.56 -15.25 -0.59
N ILE A 70 13.32 -16.30 -1.39
CA ILE A 70 14.38 -17.12 -1.98
C ILE A 70 15.01 -16.43 -3.18
N CYS A 71 14.21 -15.79 -4.04
CA CYS A 71 14.71 -15.05 -5.21
C CYS A 71 15.12 -13.60 -4.85
N HIS A 72 14.45 -13.00 -3.87
CA HIS A 72 14.63 -11.60 -3.48
C HIS A 72 15.06 -11.52 -2.00
N ASP A 73 16.36 -11.57 -1.76
CA ASP A 73 16.95 -11.56 -0.41
C ASP A 73 16.65 -10.24 0.35
N GLU A 74 16.38 -9.16 -0.37
CA GLU A 74 15.91 -7.91 0.21
C GLU A 74 14.58 -8.05 1.00
N LEU A 75 13.73 -9.00 0.63
CA LEU A 75 12.47 -9.25 1.30
C LEU A 75 12.69 -9.90 2.67
N LYS A 76 13.73 -10.73 2.81
CA LYS A 76 14.15 -11.30 4.11
C LYS A 76 14.55 -10.18 5.08
N LYS A 77 15.32 -9.20 4.60
CA LYS A 77 15.72 -8.02 5.40
C LYS A 77 14.51 -7.18 5.82
N LYS A 78 13.45 -7.16 5.02
CA LYS A 78 12.16 -6.50 5.33
C LYS A 78 11.25 -7.34 6.25
N GLY A 79 11.69 -8.54 6.64
CA GLY A 79 10.99 -9.43 7.56
C GLY A 79 10.01 -10.40 6.90
N VAL A 80 10.01 -10.53 5.57
CA VAL A 80 9.23 -11.55 4.85
C VAL A 80 9.87 -12.91 5.11
N LYS A 81 9.13 -13.79 5.77
CA LYS A 81 9.56 -15.15 6.10
C LYS A 81 9.09 -16.11 5.01
N GLU A 82 9.94 -17.09 4.70
CA GLU A 82 9.68 -18.14 3.71
C GLU A 82 8.45 -19.00 4.01
#